data_AF-A0A7X0RW02-F1
#
_entry.id   AF-A0A7X0RW02-F1
#
_cell.length_a   1.000
_cell.length_b   1.000
_cell.length_c   1.000
_cell.angle_alpha   90.00
_cell.angle_beta   90.00
_cell.angle_gamma   90.00
#
_symmetry.space_group_name_H-M   'P 1'
#
loop_
_entity.id
_entity.type
_entity.pdbx_description
1 polymer ?
#
loop_
_entity_poly.entity_id
_entity_poly.type
_entity_poly.pdbx_seq_one_letter_code
_entity_poly.pdbx_strand_id
1 'polypeptide(L)' 'MNEPIRRKIPWRNEDEVVVRTPVQLLLHTVTHEYHHKGQVVTMARQMGYIPPNTDVLGIEPD' A
#
# COMPACT_ATOMS: atom_id res chain seq x y z
N MET A 1 -2.81 19.26 4.28
CA MET A 1 -3.04 17.80 4.21
C MET A 1 -3.76 17.22 5.43
N ASN A 2 -4.19 18.03 6.41
CA ASN A 2 -4.86 17.54 7.62
C ASN A 2 -6.39 17.63 7.57
N GLU A 3 -6.95 18.34 6.59
CA GLU A 3 -8.39 18.42 6.38
C GLU A 3 -8.97 17.02 6.09
N PRO A 4 -9.93 16.51 6.89
CA PRO A 4 -10.44 15.16 6.72
C PRO A 4 -11.36 15.01 5.51
N ILE A 5 -11.18 13.93 4.75
CA ILE A 5 -12.09 13.45 3.71
C ILE A 5 -13.11 12.53 4.37
N ARG A 6 -14.40 12.74 4.05
CA ARG A 6 -15.52 11.94 4.56
C ARG A 6 -16.23 11.28 3.38
N ARG A 7 -16.34 9.95 3.38
CA ARG A 7 -17.00 9.19 2.32
C ARG A 7 -17.75 7.99 2.89
N LYS A 8 -18.93 7.69 2.34
CA LYS A 8 -19.57 6.38 2.50
C LYS A 8 -18.84 5.36 1.64
N ILE A 9 -18.73 4.13 2.11
CA ILE A 9 -18.12 3.04 1.33
C ILE A 9 -19.22 2.32 0.54
N PRO A 10 -19.24 2.42 -0.81
CA PRO A 10 -20.36 1.92 -1.62
C PRO A 10 -20.62 0.40 -1.51
N TRP A 11 -19.60 -0.38 -1.15
CA TRP A 11 -19.68 -1.84 -1.07
C TRP A 11 -19.85 -2.38 0.35
N ARG A 12 -19.95 -1.52 1.37
CA ARG A 12 -20.36 -1.93 2.72
C ARG A 12 -21.86 -1.71 2.85
N ASN A 13 -22.58 -2.71 3.38
CA ASN A 13 -24.03 -2.61 3.62
C ASN A 13 -24.39 -1.68 4.80
N GLU A 14 -23.40 -1.04 5.41
CA GLU A 14 -23.55 -0.15 6.55
C GLU A 14 -23.54 1.30 6.07
N ASP A 15 -24.35 2.16 6.72
CA ASP A 15 -24.32 3.62 6.52
C ASP A 15 -23.05 4.30 7.08
N GLU A 16 -22.00 3.51 7.32
CA GLU A 16 -20.73 3.95 7.88
C GLU A 16 -20.07 5.00 6.97
N VAL A 17 -19.79 6.17 7.56
CA VAL A 17 -18.98 7.22 6.94
C VAL A 17 -17.55 7.08 7.42
N VAL A 18 -16.64 6.74 6.51
CA VAL A 18 -15.21 6.70 6.81
C VAL A 18 -14.63 8.11 6.71
N VAL A 19 -13.85 8.46 7.73
CA VAL A 19 -13.19 9.76 7.87
C VAL A 19 -11.68 9.55 7.94
N ARG A 20 -10.93 10.08 6.97
CA ARG A 20 -9.46 10.00 6.91
C ARG A 20 -8.88 11.27 6.31
N THR A 21 -7.72 11.69 6.77
CA THR A 21 -7.00 12.81 6.15
C THR A 21 -6.25 12.36 4.89
N PRO A 22 -5.99 13.26 3.93
CA PRO A 22 -5.16 12.95 2.76
C PRO A 22 -3.80 12.34 3.12
N VAL A 23 -3.15 12.83 4.19
CA VAL A 23 -1.85 12.29 4.62
C VAL A 23 -1.96 10.86 5.16
N GLN A 24 -3.04 10.53 5.88
CA GLN A 24 -3.28 9.16 6.33
C GLN A 24 -3.49 8.20 5.15
N LEU A 25 -4.24 8.63 4.13
CA LEU A 25 -4.46 7.82 2.94
C LEU A 25 -3.17 7.63 2.14
N LEU A 26 -2.36 8.70 1.97
CA LEU A 26 -1.07 8.61 1.29
C LEU A 26 -0.12 7.63 2.01
N LEU A 27 0.07 7.81 3.32
CA LEU A 27 0.93 6.93 4.12
C LEU A 27 0.41 5.49 4.13
N HIS A 28 -0.91 5.30 4.17
CA HIS A 28 -1.51 3.98 4.04
C HIS A 28 -1.16 3.35 2.68
N THR A 29 -1.36 4.03 1.57
CA THR A 29 -1.02 3.49 0.24
C THR A 29 0.45 3.13 0.13
N VAL A 30 1.35 4.00 0.59
CA VAL A 30 2.80 3.74 0.57
C VAL A 30 3.14 2.50 1.39
N THR A 31 2.67 2.42 2.64
CA THR A 31 2.96 1.27 3.51
C THR A 31 2.31 -0.03 3.03
N HIS A 32 1.09 0.06 2.46
CA HIS A 32 0.37 -1.07 1.88
C HIS A 32 1.10 -1.65 0.66
N GLU A 33 1.71 -0.79 -0.17
CA GLU A 33 2.57 -1.24 -1.27
C GLU A 33 3.74 -2.09 -0.76
N TYR A 34 4.49 -1.61 0.24
CA TYR A 34 5.63 -2.36 0.79
C TYR A 34 5.19 -3.68 1.43
N HIS A 35 4.05 -3.70 2.13
CA HIS A 35 3.49 -4.92 2.72
C HIS A 35 3.23 -5.99 1.65
N HIS A 36 2.51 -5.64 0.57
CA HIS A 36 2.20 -6.59 -0.49
C HIS A 36 3.41 -6.93 -1.38
N LYS A 37 4.34 -5.99 -1.57
CA LYS A 37 5.63 -6.27 -2.22
C LYS A 37 6.39 -7.36 -1.47
N GLY A 38 6.43 -7.29 -0.13
CA GLY A 38 7.02 -8.33 0.71
C GLY A 38 6.34 -9.70 0.55
N GLN A 39 5.01 -9.72 0.44
CA GLN A 39 4.25 -10.96 0.18
C GLN A 39 4.64 -11.58 -1.17
N VAL A 40 4.65 -10.79 -2.25
CA VAL A 40 5.01 -11.26 -3.60
C VAL A 40 6.45 -11.78 -3.65
N VAL A 41 7.40 -11.05 -3.06
CA VAL A 41 8.80 -11.45 -2.95
C VAL A 41 8.94 -12.79 -2.20
N THR A 42 8.16 -12.99 -1.14
CA THR A 42 8.15 -14.24 -0.37
C THR A 42 7.64 -15.40 -1.21
N MET A 43 6.52 -15.20 -1.91
CA MET A 43 5.94 -16.21 -2.80
C MET A 43 6.91 -16.58 -3.93
N ALA A 44 7.57 -15.60 -4.55
CA ALA A 44 8.56 -15.82 -5.60
C ALA A 44 9.70 -16.75 -5.12
N ARG A 45 10.23 -16.50 -3.91
CA ARG A 45 11.26 -17.37 -3.30
C ARG A 45 10.76 -18.78 -3.03
N GLN A 46 9.52 -18.92 -2.53
CA GLN A 46 8.92 -20.24 -2.30
C GLN A 46 8.78 -21.06 -3.60
N MET A 47 8.59 -20.38 -4.74
CA MET A 47 8.54 -21.00 -6.06
C MET A 47 9.92 -21.21 -6.72
N GLY A 48 11.02 -20.87 -6.04
CA GLY A 48 12.40 -21.04 -6.54
C GLY A 48 12.93 -19.91 -7.42
N TYR A 49 12.22 -18.76 -7.51
CA TYR A 49 12.69 -17.59 -8.25
C TYR A 49 13.57 -16.67 -7.39
N ILE A 50 14.47 -15.94 -8.04
CA ILE A 50 15.23 -14.83 -7.43
C ILE A 50 14.43 -13.53 -7.70
N PRO A 51 13.79 -12.93 -6.69
CA PRO A 51 13.04 -11.70 -6.87
C PRO A 51 13.99 -10.49 -7.07
N PRO A 52 13.53 -9.42 -7.75
CA PRO A 52 14.29 -8.17 -7.89
C PRO A 52 14.67 -7.56 -6.53
N ASN A 53 15.75 -6.76 -6.51
CA ASN A 53 16.11 -5.97 -5.34
C ASN A 53 14.99 -4.96 -5.04
N THR A 54 14.56 -4.90 -3.78
CA THR A 54 13.50 -3.99 -3.32
C THR A 54 14.03 -2.84 -2.47
N ASP A 55 15.35 -2.70 -2.32
CA ASP A 55 15.96 -1.58 -1.62
C ASP A 55 15.69 -0.27 -2.38
N VAL A 56 15.25 0.75 -1.64
CA VAL A 56 14.97 2.08 -2.15
C VAL A 56 16.26 2.80 -2.56
N LEU A 57 17.39 2.45 -1.95
CA LEU A 57 18.68 3.09 -2.20
C LEU A 57 19.43 2.53 -3.42
N GLY A 58 18.98 1.41 -3.97
CA GLY A 58 19.69 0.67 -5.01
C GLY A 58 19.15 0.84 -6.43
N ILE A 59 18.28 1.82 -6.67
CA ILE A 59 17.70 2.10 -7.99
C ILE A 59 18.54 3.19 -8.65
N GLU A 60 19.55 2.81 -9.44
CA GLU A 60 20.19 3.76 -10.34
C GLU A 60 19.19 4.14 -11.44
N PRO A 61 19.07 5.43 -11.84
CA PRO A 61 18.28 5.81 -12.99
C PRO A 61 18.93 5.27 -14.26
N ASP A 62 18.14 4.55 -15.08
CA ASP A 62 18.53 4.10 -16.43
C ASP A 62 18.90 5.29 -17.36
#